data_AF-A0A970KKJ6-F1
#
_entry.id   AF-A0A970KKJ6-F1
#
_cell.length_a   1.000
_cell.length_b   1.000
_cell.length_c   1.000
_cell.angle_alpha   90.00
_cell.angle_beta   90.00
_cell.angle_gamma   90.00
#
_symmetry.space_group_name_H-M   'P 1'
#
loop_
_entity.id
_entity.type
_entity.pdbx_description
1 polymer ?
#
loop_
_entity_poly.entity_id
_entity_poly.type
_entity_poly.pdbx_seq_one_letter_code
_entity_poly.pdbx_strand_id
1 'polypeptide(L)'
;MNPLHQYHAVRNATLAGRFGVWRTVLRDLRKTVWPDRTVVRFPNSSSYIFSTGDTFWAVDLMYSLPPCPAEEVEAVADGLRDFAFIILTHCHGDHLQLPLLQRIGRNGRTKLVISSAIARQFKACAGEPFEEMIVLEPGTSVCLDNITLTCYPGYHDEPGTAGWPAGAFLATLPDGLTLYLPGDVRDYSLPLPEGLPPVDFEFGHVWLGRGNALEAEFPMAEACCRFLLQARPGAIFLTHLREVSRDPDSMWLPRHAALLQAHIAEMAPETVVTIPAPGDVVTLSRPFTPDRFAEWPVAEQREFLDNLGVAIRLEVWCPVLETAIRERVPVLELAGSLPAADDLPALSEALADWRASGGRVLSAHLADILPDPGRAARYQAACRQFIALGIDRVTQHVPNCTVAEYAADPEHIVELFAKALEPLIGAGVAIGIENMHMGARTPTGSQRPYGFTPEECRDFVEALRRYTGYDGIGLHFDIGHASSNYPFTEPYPAEFWLAHGGDLINGVHLHQCAAPPARVGDYPEGHHHVTGRTGGYPDLRPFYAAWKARAFRAPIFLEVRRGPEQDSFPSLARLRAGAGKFRSSEVWEF
;
A
#
# COMPACT_ATOMS: atom_id res chain seq x y z
N MET A 1 -38.28 -4.56 -5.30
CA MET A 1 -39.03 -3.49 -4.60
C MET A 1 -38.86 -2.22 -5.41
N ASN A 2 -39.91 -1.41 -5.63
CA ASN A 2 -39.79 -0.14 -6.37
C ASN A 2 -38.79 0.80 -5.65
N PRO A 3 -37.74 1.33 -6.30
CA PRO A 3 -36.74 2.21 -5.69
C PRO A 3 -37.32 3.42 -4.95
N LEU A 4 -38.41 4.01 -5.47
CA LEU A 4 -39.10 5.14 -4.87
C LEU A 4 -39.83 4.76 -3.57
N HIS A 5 -40.45 3.58 -3.54
CA HIS A 5 -41.08 3.08 -2.32
C HIS A 5 -40.03 2.84 -1.23
N GLN A 6 -38.88 2.25 -1.59
CA GLN A 6 -37.78 2.07 -0.64
C GLN A 6 -37.23 3.41 -0.12
N TYR A 7 -37.10 4.42 -1.00
CA TYR A 7 -36.73 5.77 -0.60
C TYR A 7 -37.67 6.33 0.48
N HIS A 8 -38.99 6.30 0.24
CA HIS A 8 -39.96 6.84 1.20
C HIS A 8 -39.93 6.09 2.53
N ALA A 9 -39.83 4.76 2.49
CA ALA A 9 -39.74 3.93 3.69
C ALA A 9 -38.50 4.29 4.53
N VAL A 10 -37.33 4.36 3.90
CA VAL A 10 -36.07 4.69 4.59
C VAL A 10 -36.07 6.13 5.09
N ARG A 11 -36.48 7.10 4.27
CA ARG A 11 -36.54 8.50 4.67
C ARG A 11 -37.44 8.71 5.89
N ASN A 12 -38.65 8.15 5.87
CA ASN A 12 -39.60 8.31 6.96
C ASN A 12 -39.11 7.63 8.25
N ALA A 13 -38.52 6.43 8.15
CA ALA A 13 -37.94 5.73 9.29
C ALA A 13 -36.76 6.50 9.90
N THR A 14 -35.82 6.98 9.07
CA THR A 14 -34.67 7.78 9.52
C THR A 14 -35.13 9.06 10.18
N LEU A 15 -36.09 9.78 9.57
CA LEU A 15 -36.63 11.01 10.13
C LEU A 15 -37.31 10.76 11.48
N ALA A 16 -38.13 9.72 11.61
CA ALA A 16 -38.84 9.41 12.86
C ALA A 16 -37.90 8.96 13.99
N GLY A 17 -36.81 8.24 13.67
CA GLY A 17 -35.88 7.68 14.66
C GLY A 17 -34.72 8.60 15.07
N ARG A 18 -34.43 9.66 14.30
CA ARG A 18 -33.19 10.45 14.41
C ARG A 18 -32.85 10.92 15.83
N PHE A 19 -33.81 11.48 16.56
CA PHE A 19 -33.54 11.99 17.91
C PHE A 19 -33.26 10.85 18.89
N GLY A 20 -34.01 9.75 18.77
CA GLY A 20 -33.81 8.55 19.58
C GLY A 20 -32.42 7.95 19.41
N VAL A 21 -31.90 7.94 18.19
CA VAL A 21 -30.52 7.50 17.87
C VAL A 21 -29.50 8.39 18.56
N TRP A 22 -29.55 9.70 18.31
CA TRP A 22 -28.63 10.68 18.91
C TRP A 22 -28.64 10.62 20.44
N ARG A 23 -29.83 10.61 21.04
CA ARG A 23 -29.98 10.52 22.50
C ARG A 23 -29.40 9.23 23.06
N THR A 24 -29.53 8.11 22.34
CA THR A 24 -28.97 6.81 22.77
C THR A 24 -27.44 6.81 22.68
N VAL A 25 -26.89 7.25 21.55
CA VAL A 25 -25.44 7.36 21.33
C VAL A 25 -24.78 8.23 22.40
N LEU A 26 -25.35 9.40 22.69
CA LEU A 26 -24.81 10.33 23.68
C LEU A 26 -24.98 9.84 25.12
N ARG A 27 -26.13 9.21 25.45
CA ARG A 27 -26.36 8.60 26.78
C ARG A 27 -25.37 7.49 27.09
N ASP A 28 -25.06 6.67 26.10
CA ASP A 28 -24.21 5.47 26.27
C ASP A 28 -22.75 5.73 25.89
N LEU A 29 -22.40 6.98 25.54
CA LEU A 29 -21.06 7.41 25.12
C LEU A 29 -19.98 6.91 26.09
N ARG A 30 -20.11 7.21 27.39
CA ARG A 30 -19.15 6.80 28.43
C ARG A 30 -19.20 5.30 28.77
N LYS A 31 -20.34 4.63 28.52
CA LYS A 31 -20.48 3.18 28.79
C LYS A 31 -19.82 2.31 27.73
N THR A 32 -19.60 2.88 26.56
CA THR A 32 -19.02 2.22 25.39
C THR A 32 -17.56 2.62 25.18
N VAL A 33 -16.96 3.38 26.11
CA VAL A 33 -15.52 3.67 26.11
C VAL A 33 -14.74 2.40 26.38
N TRP A 34 -13.60 2.28 25.70
CA TRP A 34 -12.62 1.25 25.95
C TRP A 34 -11.27 1.94 26.18
N PRO A 35 -10.62 1.79 27.36
CA PRO A 35 -9.46 2.59 27.74
C PRO A 35 -8.30 2.55 26.73
N ASP A 36 -8.04 1.38 26.16
CA ASP A 36 -6.90 1.14 25.27
C ASP A 36 -7.29 1.05 23.78
N ARG A 37 -8.50 1.49 23.39
CA ARG A 37 -8.98 1.41 22.01
C ARG A 37 -9.70 2.68 21.59
N THR A 38 -9.81 2.87 20.28
CA THR A 38 -10.73 3.85 19.71
C THR A 38 -12.08 3.20 19.41
N VAL A 39 -13.17 3.86 19.79
CA VAL A 39 -14.55 3.45 19.49
C VAL A 39 -15.22 4.56 18.70
N VAL A 40 -15.81 4.21 17.55
CA VAL A 40 -16.58 5.12 16.69
C VAL A 40 -18.07 4.82 16.79
N ARG A 41 -18.88 5.88 16.72
CA ARG A 41 -20.34 5.84 16.80
C ARG A 41 -20.90 6.62 15.61
N PHE A 42 -21.92 6.06 14.96
CA PHE A 42 -22.50 6.60 13.74
C PHE A 42 -23.91 7.15 14.01
N PRO A 43 -24.06 8.37 14.53
CA PRO A 43 -25.39 8.91 14.85
C PRO A 43 -26.25 9.22 13.61
N ASN A 44 -25.65 9.48 12.45
CA ASN A 44 -26.35 9.72 11.18
C ASN A 44 -25.44 9.48 9.94
N SER A 45 -25.74 10.15 8.82
CA SER A 45 -25.11 9.98 7.51
C SER A 45 -23.62 10.34 7.47
N SER A 46 -23.22 11.40 8.16
CA SER A 46 -21.94 12.10 7.91
C SER A 46 -21.23 12.53 9.19
N SER A 47 -21.92 12.50 10.34
CA SER A 47 -21.30 12.77 11.63
C SER A 47 -20.70 11.50 12.24
N TYR A 48 -19.49 11.62 12.76
CA TYR A 48 -18.80 10.53 13.47
C TYR A 48 -18.44 10.98 14.88
N ILE A 49 -18.72 10.13 15.88
CA ILE A 49 -18.38 10.39 17.28
C ILE A 49 -17.39 9.34 17.77
N PHE A 50 -16.24 9.80 18.23
CA PHE A 50 -15.14 8.96 18.68
C PHE A 50 -14.90 9.07 20.18
N SER A 51 -14.41 7.99 20.75
CA SER A 51 -13.71 7.97 22.02
C SER A 51 -12.40 7.22 21.85
N THR A 52 -11.26 7.85 22.13
CA THR A 52 -9.93 7.24 22.12
C THR A 52 -9.39 7.27 23.55
N GLY A 53 -9.52 6.15 24.25
CA GLY A 53 -9.45 6.16 25.72
C GLY A 53 -10.48 7.15 26.28
N ASP A 54 -10.03 8.10 27.10
CA ASP A 54 -10.89 9.12 27.72
C ASP A 54 -11.10 10.37 26.85
N THR A 55 -10.49 10.45 25.66
CA THR A 55 -10.62 11.60 24.76
C THR A 55 -11.83 11.45 23.85
N PHE A 56 -12.82 12.33 23.97
CA PHE A 56 -13.98 12.40 23.07
C PHE A 56 -13.76 13.42 21.96
N TRP A 57 -13.98 13.03 20.71
CA TRP A 57 -13.83 13.91 19.55
C TRP A 57 -14.82 13.55 18.45
N ALA A 58 -15.05 14.46 17.50
CA ALA A 58 -16.05 14.27 16.45
C ALA A 58 -15.58 14.80 15.10
N VAL A 59 -16.30 14.38 14.05
CA VAL A 59 -16.15 14.86 12.68
C VAL A 59 -17.52 15.26 12.15
N ASP A 60 -17.60 16.41 11.48
CA ASP A 60 -18.76 16.90 10.72
C ASP A 60 -20.09 16.82 11.50
N LEU A 61 -20.10 17.45 12.68
CA LEU A 61 -21.27 17.43 13.57
C LEU A 61 -22.47 18.16 12.96
N MET A 62 -23.49 17.37 12.66
CA MET A 62 -24.73 17.78 12.07
C MET A 62 -25.83 16.93 12.70
N TYR A 63 -26.78 17.49 13.45
CA TYR A 63 -27.86 16.69 14.03
C TYR A 63 -28.92 16.35 12.97
N SER A 64 -29.52 17.38 12.38
CA SER A 64 -30.55 17.28 11.34
C SER A 64 -30.76 18.62 10.65
N LEU A 65 -31.29 18.62 9.42
CA LEU A 65 -31.61 19.86 8.71
C LEU A 65 -32.90 20.49 9.25
N PRO A 66 -33.03 21.82 9.21
CA PRO A 66 -34.23 22.51 9.68
C PRO A 66 -35.53 22.02 9.00
N PRO A 67 -36.68 22.06 9.70
CA PRO A 67 -36.85 22.53 11.07
C PRO A 67 -36.47 21.46 12.12
N CYS A 68 -35.61 21.83 13.07
CA CYS A 68 -35.26 21.02 14.23
C CYS A 68 -35.91 21.63 15.48
N PRO A 69 -36.60 20.85 16.33
CA PRO A 69 -37.03 21.33 17.63
C PRO A 69 -35.83 21.82 18.45
N ALA A 70 -35.96 22.99 19.08
CA ALA A 70 -34.85 23.61 19.79
C ALA A 70 -34.35 22.70 20.92
N GLU A 71 -35.27 22.09 21.66
CA GLU A 71 -34.99 21.15 22.75
C GLU A 71 -34.17 19.92 22.31
N GLU A 72 -34.33 19.46 21.06
CA GLU A 72 -33.52 18.36 20.53
C GLU A 72 -32.08 18.81 20.28
N VAL A 73 -31.91 20.00 19.68
CA VAL A 73 -30.59 20.59 19.43
C VAL A 73 -29.87 20.88 20.75
N GLU A 74 -30.59 21.35 21.77
CA GLU A 74 -30.05 21.57 23.11
C GLU A 74 -29.57 20.27 23.75
N ALA A 75 -30.41 19.23 23.74
CA ALA A 75 -30.06 17.94 24.30
C ALA A 75 -28.83 17.31 23.60
N VAL A 76 -28.71 17.49 22.28
CA VAL A 76 -27.53 17.03 21.52
C VAL A 76 -26.29 17.84 21.90
N ALA A 77 -26.38 19.17 21.96
CA ALA A 77 -25.27 20.03 22.37
C ALA A 77 -24.78 19.70 23.78
N ASP A 78 -25.69 19.47 24.73
CA ASP A 78 -25.37 19.13 26.11
C ASP A 78 -24.62 17.79 26.22
N GLY A 79 -24.96 16.81 25.38
CA GLY A 79 -24.25 15.53 25.33
C GLY A 79 -22.84 15.62 24.72
N LEU A 80 -22.56 16.67 23.96
CA LEU A 80 -21.28 16.91 23.27
C LEU A 80 -20.35 17.87 24.04
N ARG A 81 -20.80 18.41 25.20
CA ARG A 81 -20.10 19.47 25.94
C ARG A 81 -18.70 19.15 26.45
N ASP A 82 -18.35 17.86 26.53
CA ASP A 82 -17.06 17.37 27.06
C ASP A 82 -16.10 16.93 25.93
N PHE A 83 -16.38 17.26 24.68
CA PHE A 83 -15.53 16.89 23.55
C PHE A 83 -14.27 17.77 23.51
N ALA A 84 -13.12 17.14 23.34
CA ALA A 84 -11.82 17.81 23.25
C ALA A 84 -11.71 18.62 21.95
N PHE A 85 -12.12 18.03 20.82
CA PHE A 85 -12.11 18.69 19.54
C PHE A 85 -13.14 18.14 18.55
N ILE A 86 -13.42 18.95 17.53
CA ILE A 86 -14.29 18.66 16.39
C ILE A 86 -13.52 18.96 15.12
N ILE A 87 -13.55 18.05 14.15
CA ILE A 87 -13.05 18.25 12.80
C ILE A 87 -14.21 18.66 11.90
N LEU A 88 -14.02 19.69 11.08
CA LEU A 88 -14.96 20.04 10.01
C LEU A 88 -14.25 19.93 8.66
N THR A 89 -14.76 19.04 7.80
CA THR A 89 -14.20 18.79 6.47
C THR A 89 -14.57 19.90 5.48
N HIS A 90 -15.83 20.34 5.48
CA HIS A 90 -16.32 21.43 4.62
C HIS A 90 -17.64 22.06 5.09
N CYS A 91 -17.94 23.25 4.57
CA CYS A 91 -19.11 24.04 4.96
C CYS A 91 -20.33 23.73 4.07
N HIS A 92 -20.87 22.51 4.18
CA HIS A 92 -22.12 22.12 3.53
C HIS A 92 -23.15 21.65 4.58
N GLY A 93 -24.44 21.79 4.26
CA GLY A 93 -25.52 21.67 5.26
C GLY A 93 -25.68 20.28 5.87
N ASP A 94 -25.22 19.24 5.19
CA ASP A 94 -25.14 17.84 5.65
C ASP A 94 -23.85 17.53 6.43
N HIS A 95 -22.90 18.47 6.56
CA HIS A 95 -21.68 18.35 7.38
C HIS A 95 -21.60 19.38 8.51
N LEU A 96 -22.40 20.45 8.44
CA LEU A 96 -22.32 21.59 9.34
C LEU A 96 -23.70 22.06 9.81
N GLN A 97 -23.91 22.03 11.12
CA GLN A 97 -25.03 22.73 11.77
C GLN A 97 -24.52 23.86 12.67
N LEU A 98 -24.49 25.09 12.14
CA LEU A 98 -23.95 26.25 12.86
C LEU A 98 -24.56 26.48 14.26
N PRO A 99 -25.89 26.42 14.48
CA PRO A 99 -26.45 26.60 15.81
C PRO A 99 -25.97 25.57 16.84
N LEU A 100 -25.76 24.32 16.39
CA LEU A 100 -25.22 23.25 17.22
C LEU A 100 -23.75 23.52 17.54
N LEU A 101 -22.94 23.80 16.51
CA LEU A 101 -21.51 24.05 16.65
C LEU A 101 -21.22 25.25 17.55
N GLN A 102 -21.91 26.38 17.35
CA GLN A 102 -21.79 27.57 18.19
C GLN A 102 -22.12 27.28 19.65
N ARG A 103 -23.14 26.44 19.92
CA ARG A 103 -23.52 26.09 21.28
C ARG A 103 -22.48 25.22 21.97
N ILE A 104 -21.84 24.31 21.24
CA ILE A 104 -20.71 23.52 21.75
C ILE A 104 -19.51 24.43 22.05
N GLY A 105 -19.17 25.34 21.13
CA GLY A 105 -18.03 26.24 21.27
C GLY A 105 -18.09 27.19 22.47
N ARG A 106 -19.29 27.51 22.98
CA ARG A 106 -19.48 28.34 24.19
C ARG A 106 -18.93 27.73 25.47
N ASN A 107 -18.51 26.45 25.46
CA ASN A 107 -17.90 25.82 26.64
C ASN A 107 -16.44 26.28 26.89
N GLY A 108 -15.82 27.00 25.94
CA GLY A 108 -14.44 27.49 26.01
C GLY A 108 -13.37 26.40 26.08
N ARG A 109 -13.72 25.15 25.75
CA ARG A 109 -12.85 23.96 25.93
C ARG A 109 -12.71 23.14 24.66
N THR A 110 -13.79 22.99 23.89
CA THR A 110 -13.77 22.23 22.64
C THR A 110 -13.05 23.02 21.56
N LYS A 111 -12.10 22.39 20.89
CA LYS A 111 -11.39 22.98 19.74
C LYS A 111 -12.07 22.63 18.43
N LEU A 112 -12.11 23.57 17.49
CA LEU A 112 -12.56 23.32 16.12
C LEU A 112 -11.34 23.25 15.19
N VAL A 113 -11.13 22.11 14.54
CA VAL A 113 -10.06 21.89 13.57
C VAL A 113 -10.64 21.96 12.16
N ILE A 114 -10.09 22.85 11.33
CA ILE A 114 -10.50 23.03 9.93
C ILE A 114 -9.29 23.10 9.00
N SER A 115 -9.53 22.85 7.71
CA SER A 115 -8.57 23.13 6.66
C SER A 115 -8.54 24.63 6.34
N SER A 116 -7.37 25.14 5.97
CA SER A 116 -7.21 26.49 5.41
C SER A 116 -8.11 26.73 4.19
N ALA A 117 -8.40 25.68 3.41
CA ALA A 117 -9.30 25.74 2.26
C ALA A 117 -10.70 26.26 2.62
N ILE A 118 -11.20 25.92 3.81
CA ILE A 118 -12.58 26.23 4.23
C ILE A 118 -12.67 27.43 5.18
N ALA A 119 -11.55 27.94 5.68
CA ALA A 119 -11.51 28.98 6.72
C ALA A 119 -12.28 30.26 6.33
N ARG A 120 -12.15 30.70 5.07
CA ARG A 120 -12.87 31.87 4.56
C ARG A 120 -14.39 31.63 4.49
N GLN A 121 -14.80 30.46 4.00
CA GLN A 121 -16.21 30.10 3.89
C GLN A 121 -16.84 29.95 5.28
N PHE A 122 -16.16 29.27 6.19
CA PHE A 122 -16.59 29.12 7.57
C PHE A 122 -16.79 30.47 8.25
N LYS A 123 -15.83 31.39 8.12
CA LYS A 123 -15.93 32.75 8.68
C LYS A 123 -17.13 33.52 8.12
N ALA A 124 -17.43 33.37 6.84
CA ALA A 124 -18.58 34.03 6.21
C ALA A 124 -19.92 33.47 6.72
N CYS A 125 -19.99 32.16 6.98
CA CYS A 125 -21.21 31.50 7.44
C CYS A 125 -21.43 31.63 8.97
N ALA A 126 -20.39 31.53 9.78
CA ALA A 126 -20.50 31.42 11.24
C ALA A 126 -20.89 32.74 11.93
N GLY A 127 -20.60 33.91 11.35
CA GLY A 127 -20.94 35.23 11.88
C GLY A 127 -20.12 35.66 13.11
N GLU A 128 -19.95 34.77 14.09
CA GLU A 128 -19.11 34.92 15.27
C GLU A 128 -17.95 33.92 15.25
N PRO A 129 -16.76 34.28 15.79
CA PRO A 129 -15.63 33.37 15.86
C PRO A 129 -15.90 32.23 16.85
N PHE A 130 -15.57 31.01 16.43
CA PHE A 130 -15.41 29.89 17.36
C PHE A 130 -14.13 30.13 18.17
N GLU A 131 -14.24 30.22 19.50
CA GLU A 131 -13.17 30.74 20.36
C GLU A 131 -11.83 30.01 20.17
N GLU A 132 -11.86 28.68 20.12
CA GLU A 132 -10.69 27.82 20.01
C GLU A 132 -10.66 27.13 18.63
N MET A 133 -10.22 27.85 17.59
CA MET A 133 -10.15 27.33 16.21
C MET A 133 -8.70 27.10 15.75
N ILE A 134 -8.43 25.90 15.24
CA ILE A 134 -7.15 25.49 14.64
C ILE A 134 -7.35 25.37 13.14
N VAL A 135 -6.58 26.12 12.37
CA VAL A 135 -6.57 26.07 10.89
C VAL A 135 -5.30 25.37 10.45
N LEU A 136 -5.45 24.28 9.70
CA LEU A 136 -4.33 23.50 9.16
C LEU A 136 -4.19 23.72 7.66
N GLU A 137 -2.97 23.94 7.21
CA GLU A 137 -2.61 23.87 5.79
C GLU A 137 -2.46 22.40 5.37
N PRO A 138 -2.78 22.03 4.12
CA PRO A 138 -2.45 20.70 3.59
C PRO A 138 -0.98 20.34 3.83
N GLY A 139 -0.73 19.10 4.28
CA GLY A 139 0.59 18.60 4.66
C GLY A 139 1.02 18.94 6.09
N THR A 140 0.27 19.77 6.82
CA THR A 140 0.59 20.11 8.22
C THR A 140 -0.19 19.25 9.20
N SER A 141 0.36 19.12 10.42
CA SER A 141 -0.22 18.30 11.48
C SER A 141 -0.34 19.03 12.80
N VAL A 142 -1.31 18.61 13.62
CA VAL A 142 -1.46 19.03 15.03
C VAL A 142 -1.69 17.80 15.89
N CYS A 143 -1.12 17.77 17.09
CA CYS A 143 -1.39 16.74 18.09
C CYS A 143 -2.36 17.27 19.15
N LEU A 144 -3.48 16.57 19.34
CA LEU A 144 -4.52 16.88 20.32
C LEU A 144 -4.79 15.62 21.15
N ASP A 145 -4.48 15.66 22.44
CA ASP A 145 -4.66 14.53 23.38
C ASP A 145 -4.10 13.19 22.84
N ASN A 146 -2.86 13.22 22.33
CA ASN A 146 -2.14 12.11 21.70
C ASN A 146 -2.70 11.60 20.37
N ILE A 147 -3.67 12.30 19.78
CA ILE A 147 -4.17 12.03 18.43
C ILE A 147 -3.51 13.05 17.50
N THR A 148 -2.76 12.57 16.52
CA THR A 148 -2.17 13.42 15.49
C THR A 148 -3.15 13.56 14.33
N LEU A 149 -3.55 14.78 14.02
CA LEU A 149 -4.36 15.09 12.84
C LEU A 149 -3.47 15.73 11.78
N THR A 150 -3.41 15.12 10.61
CA THR A 150 -2.73 15.65 9.42
C THR A 150 -3.77 16.08 8.40
N CYS A 151 -3.67 17.32 7.92
CA CYS A 151 -4.58 17.87 6.91
C CYS A 151 -4.09 17.50 5.50
N TYR A 152 -5.03 17.14 4.63
CA TYR A 152 -4.81 16.89 3.21
C TYR A 152 -5.83 17.69 2.38
N PRO A 153 -5.59 17.89 1.07
CA PRO A 153 -6.60 18.47 0.17
C PRO A 153 -7.87 17.61 0.14
N GLY A 154 -9.05 18.25 0.14
CA GLY A 154 -10.34 17.59 -0.10
C GLY A 154 -10.75 17.71 -1.57
N TYR A 155 -11.49 16.72 -2.07
CA TYR A 155 -11.88 16.61 -3.49
C TYR A 155 -13.40 16.67 -3.68
N HIS A 156 -14.04 17.67 -3.09
CA HIS A 156 -15.50 17.86 -3.15
C HIS A 156 -15.97 18.57 -4.43
N ASP A 157 -15.04 18.97 -5.30
CA ASP A 157 -15.36 19.62 -6.58
C ASP A 157 -15.93 18.59 -7.56
N GLU A 158 -17.14 18.83 -8.09
CA GLU A 158 -17.66 18.03 -9.21
C GLU A 158 -17.04 18.55 -10.52
N PRO A 159 -16.40 17.69 -11.34
CA PRO A 159 -15.78 18.10 -12.60
C PRO A 159 -16.74 18.91 -13.49
N GLY A 160 -16.32 20.13 -13.86
CA GLY A 160 -17.13 21.03 -14.69
C GLY A 160 -18.12 21.91 -13.93
N THR A 161 -18.10 21.92 -12.59
CA THR A 161 -18.92 22.81 -11.75
C THR A 161 -18.08 23.85 -11.02
N ALA A 162 -18.74 24.84 -10.40
CA ALA A 162 -18.07 25.75 -9.46
C ALA A 162 -17.69 24.95 -8.20
N GLY A 163 -16.38 24.70 -8.02
CA GLY A 163 -15.85 23.92 -6.92
C GLY A 163 -16.30 24.40 -5.54
N TRP A 164 -16.31 23.48 -4.58
CA TRP A 164 -16.72 23.69 -3.21
C TRP A 164 -15.57 23.35 -2.26
N PRO A 165 -15.01 24.34 -1.54
CA PRO A 165 -13.82 24.13 -0.73
C PRO A 165 -14.00 23.02 0.31
N ALA A 166 -13.02 22.12 0.39
CA ALA A 166 -13.01 21.02 1.34
C ALA A 166 -11.59 20.66 1.79
N GLY A 167 -11.50 20.06 2.97
CA GLY A 167 -10.30 19.41 3.48
C GLY A 167 -10.55 17.94 3.81
N ALA A 168 -9.50 17.14 3.70
CA ALA A 168 -9.45 15.76 4.17
C ALA A 168 -8.50 15.67 5.37
N PHE A 169 -8.68 14.66 6.22
CA PHE A 169 -7.88 14.49 7.42
C PHE A 169 -7.44 13.04 7.62
N LEU A 170 -6.18 12.85 8.03
CA LEU A 170 -5.69 11.60 8.58
C LEU A 170 -5.56 11.76 10.10
N ALA A 171 -6.23 10.90 10.86
CA ALA A 171 -6.04 10.80 12.30
C ALA A 171 -5.15 9.60 12.63
N THR A 172 -3.98 9.84 13.19
CA THR A 172 -3.10 8.81 13.75
C THR A 172 -3.33 8.71 15.25
N LEU A 173 -3.80 7.54 15.67
CA LEU A 173 -4.19 7.22 17.03
C LEU A 173 -2.97 6.81 17.90
N PRO A 174 -3.10 6.84 19.24
CA PRO A 174 -2.00 6.50 20.14
C PRO A 174 -1.42 5.09 19.96
N ASP A 175 -2.24 4.13 19.50
CA ASP A 175 -1.84 2.75 19.22
C ASP A 175 -1.27 2.55 17.79
N GLY A 176 -1.08 3.65 17.05
CA GLY A 176 -0.57 3.66 15.69
C GLY A 176 -1.60 3.33 14.62
N LEU A 177 -2.89 3.19 14.97
CA LEU A 177 -3.96 3.07 13.97
C LEU A 177 -4.16 4.38 13.23
N THR A 178 -4.49 4.29 11.95
CA THR A 178 -4.70 5.42 11.05
C THR A 178 -6.12 5.46 10.51
N LEU A 179 -6.79 6.61 10.63
CA LEU A 179 -8.16 6.84 10.16
C LEU A 179 -8.16 7.95 9.11
N TYR A 180 -8.51 7.62 7.86
CA TYR A 180 -8.64 8.60 6.80
C TYR A 180 -10.08 9.05 6.61
N LEU A 181 -10.26 10.36 6.63
CA LEU A 181 -11.51 11.09 6.51
C LEU A 181 -11.43 11.93 5.22
N PRO A 182 -11.71 11.35 4.04
CA PRO A 182 -11.61 12.06 2.76
C PRO A 182 -12.67 13.15 2.58
N GLY A 183 -13.72 13.12 3.40
CA GLY A 183 -14.88 14.00 3.24
C GLY A 183 -15.79 13.54 2.11
N ASP A 184 -16.59 14.46 1.58
CA ASP A 184 -17.63 14.18 0.57
C ASP A 184 -17.07 14.27 -0.86
N VAL A 185 -16.18 13.35 -1.22
CA VAL A 185 -15.47 13.36 -2.51
C VAL A 185 -16.43 13.31 -3.72
N ARG A 186 -16.21 14.19 -4.69
CA ARG A 186 -16.97 14.32 -5.95
C ARG A 186 -16.10 14.19 -7.21
N ASP A 187 -14.77 14.14 -7.08
CA ASP A 187 -13.86 13.86 -8.19
C ASP A 187 -12.97 12.66 -7.90
N TYR A 188 -13.37 11.50 -8.42
CA TYR A 188 -12.62 10.24 -8.31
C TYR A 188 -11.48 10.11 -9.33
N SER A 189 -11.31 11.07 -10.24
CA SER A 189 -10.22 11.06 -11.23
C SER A 189 -8.90 11.57 -10.66
N LEU A 190 -8.96 12.26 -9.52
CA LEU A 190 -7.79 12.78 -8.82
C LEU A 190 -7.02 11.67 -8.11
N PRO A 191 -5.68 11.78 -8.06
CA PRO A 191 -4.86 10.84 -7.31
C PRO A 191 -5.03 11.04 -5.80
N LEU A 192 -4.60 10.05 -5.02
CA LEU A 192 -4.47 10.17 -3.58
C LEU A 192 -3.61 11.39 -3.20
N PRO A 193 -3.94 12.12 -2.13
CA PRO A 193 -3.11 13.20 -1.65
C PRO A 193 -1.66 12.79 -1.43
N GLU A 194 -0.73 13.65 -1.87
CA GLU A 194 0.70 13.42 -1.72
C GLU A 194 1.08 13.20 -0.25
N GLY A 195 1.88 12.16 0.01
CA GLY A 195 2.33 11.82 1.36
C GLY A 195 1.28 11.16 2.26
N LEU A 196 0.10 10.78 1.73
CA LEU A 196 -0.83 9.94 2.48
C LEU A 196 -0.31 8.48 2.49
N PRO A 197 -0.04 7.87 3.66
CA PRO A 197 0.40 6.48 3.74
C PRO A 197 -0.78 5.52 3.53
N PRO A 198 -0.52 4.20 3.41
CA PRO A 198 -1.57 3.21 3.58
C PRO A 198 -2.30 3.37 4.91
N VAL A 199 -3.61 3.17 4.94
CA VAL A 199 -4.44 3.45 6.12
C VAL A 199 -5.10 2.20 6.69
N ASP A 200 -5.38 2.20 7.99
CA ASP A 200 -6.12 1.10 8.61
C ASP A 200 -7.62 1.24 8.31
N PHE A 201 -8.17 2.45 8.43
CA PHE A 201 -9.59 2.72 8.21
C PHE A 201 -9.83 3.91 7.29
N GLU A 202 -10.75 3.77 6.35
CA GLU A 202 -11.24 4.87 5.52
C GLU A 202 -12.75 5.09 5.70
N PHE A 203 -13.17 6.35 5.81
CA PHE A 203 -14.57 6.76 5.94
C PHE A 203 -15.08 7.30 4.59
N GLY A 204 -15.47 6.37 3.72
CA GLY A 204 -15.87 6.67 2.35
C GLY A 204 -17.32 7.15 2.25
N HIS A 205 -17.51 8.41 1.85
CA HIS A 205 -18.83 8.95 1.54
C HIS A 205 -19.30 8.45 0.18
N VAL A 206 -20.46 7.78 0.14
CA VAL A 206 -20.99 7.21 -1.10
C VAL A 206 -21.55 8.33 -1.98
N TRP A 207 -21.03 8.43 -3.20
CA TRP A 207 -21.59 9.28 -4.24
C TRP A 207 -21.37 8.67 -5.62
N LEU A 208 -22.44 8.45 -6.37
CA LEU A 208 -22.38 7.74 -7.65
C LEU A 208 -22.78 8.61 -8.84
N GLY A 209 -22.66 9.93 -8.67
CA GLY A 209 -23.07 10.94 -9.65
C GLY A 209 -24.31 11.73 -9.21
N ARG A 210 -24.59 12.81 -9.92
CA ARG A 210 -25.72 13.69 -9.60
C ARG A 210 -27.02 13.14 -10.19
N GLY A 211 -28.07 13.07 -9.37
CA GLY A 211 -29.46 12.85 -9.81
C GLY A 211 -29.77 11.46 -10.38
N ASN A 212 -28.99 10.44 -10.04
CA ASN A 212 -29.13 9.09 -10.58
C ASN A 212 -29.37 8.00 -9.51
N ALA A 213 -29.75 8.35 -8.27
CA ALA A 213 -29.98 7.39 -7.19
C ALA A 213 -31.19 6.43 -7.42
N LEU A 214 -32.00 6.70 -8.44
CA LEU A 214 -33.11 5.84 -8.88
C LEU A 214 -32.77 4.99 -10.12
N GLU A 215 -31.63 5.22 -10.75
CA GLU A 215 -31.21 4.48 -11.95
C GLU A 215 -30.79 3.05 -11.61
N ALA A 216 -30.76 2.20 -12.64
CA ALA A 216 -30.30 0.81 -12.51
C ALA A 216 -28.77 0.68 -12.60
N GLU A 217 -28.12 1.62 -13.28
CA GLU A 217 -26.68 1.65 -13.52
C GLU A 217 -26.06 2.89 -12.90
N PHE A 218 -24.85 2.72 -12.34
CA PHE A 218 -24.12 3.76 -11.62
C PHE A 218 -22.72 3.90 -12.24
N PRO A 219 -22.55 4.76 -13.26
CA PRO A 219 -21.29 4.86 -14.01
C PRO A 219 -20.06 5.21 -13.16
N MET A 220 -20.25 5.86 -12.01
CA MET A 220 -19.17 6.24 -11.11
C MET A 220 -18.84 5.18 -10.06
N ALA A 221 -19.55 4.04 -10.01
CA ALA A 221 -19.34 3.01 -8.99
C ALA A 221 -17.92 2.44 -9.02
N GLU A 222 -17.41 2.09 -10.21
CA GLU A 222 -16.05 1.56 -10.37
C GLU A 222 -14.99 2.61 -9.99
N ALA A 223 -15.15 3.85 -10.45
CA ALA A 223 -14.25 4.95 -10.13
C ALA A 223 -14.23 5.25 -8.62
N CYS A 224 -15.40 5.24 -7.97
CA CYS A 224 -15.54 5.37 -6.52
C CYS A 224 -14.80 4.25 -5.79
N CYS A 225 -14.99 2.98 -6.20
CA CYS A 225 -14.29 1.85 -5.59
C CYS A 225 -12.77 1.97 -5.74
N ARG A 226 -12.29 2.32 -6.95
CA ARG A 226 -10.85 2.52 -7.19
C ARG A 226 -10.29 3.64 -6.33
N PHE A 227 -11.00 4.76 -6.22
CA PHE A 227 -10.60 5.88 -5.36
C PHE A 227 -10.47 5.45 -3.88
N LEU A 228 -11.50 4.80 -3.33
CA LEU A 228 -11.50 4.30 -1.95
C LEU A 228 -10.44 3.22 -1.69
N LEU A 229 -9.86 2.62 -2.73
CA LEU A 229 -8.80 1.62 -2.60
C LEU A 229 -7.39 2.20 -2.82
N GLN A 230 -7.26 3.46 -3.24
CA GLN A 230 -5.94 4.07 -3.50
C GLN A 230 -5.08 4.14 -2.24
N ALA A 231 -5.68 4.43 -1.07
CA ALA A 231 -4.99 4.43 0.23
C ALA A 231 -4.79 3.02 0.81
N ARG A 232 -5.12 1.96 0.06
CA ARG A 232 -5.03 0.55 0.48
C ARG A 232 -5.60 0.30 1.89
N PRO A 233 -6.84 0.75 2.18
CA PRO A 233 -7.41 0.63 3.51
C PRO A 233 -7.57 -0.85 3.91
N GLY A 234 -7.22 -1.16 5.16
CA GLY A 234 -7.56 -2.47 5.73
C GLY A 234 -9.08 -2.62 5.94
N ALA A 235 -9.78 -1.53 6.24
CA ALA A 235 -11.23 -1.49 6.33
C ALA A 235 -11.82 -0.17 5.80
N ILE A 236 -13.01 -0.25 5.19
CA ILE A 236 -13.77 0.90 4.69
C ILE A 236 -15.13 0.93 5.40
N PHE A 237 -15.49 2.09 5.95
CA PHE A 237 -16.87 2.41 6.32
C PHE A 237 -17.52 3.18 5.18
N LEU A 238 -18.53 2.57 4.54
CA LEU A 238 -19.34 3.24 3.52
C LEU A 238 -20.48 4.01 4.19
N THR A 239 -20.40 5.33 4.13
CA THR A 239 -21.27 6.28 4.84
C THR A 239 -21.88 7.30 3.87
N HIS A 240 -22.39 8.42 4.38
CA HIS A 240 -23.14 9.43 3.60
C HIS A 240 -24.42 8.85 2.96
N LEU A 241 -25.09 7.99 3.72
CA LEU A 241 -26.33 7.34 3.31
C LEU A 241 -27.51 7.92 4.09
N ARG A 242 -28.71 7.85 3.51
CA ARG A 242 -29.98 8.21 4.16
C ARG A 242 -30.09 9.69 4.52
N GLU A 243 -29.49 10.58 3.71
CA GLU A 243 -29.62 12.03 3.85
C GLU A 243 -31.08 12.48 3.64
N VAL A 244 -31.83 12.62 4.74
CA VAL A 244 -33.29 12.81 4.72
C VAL A 244 -33.79 14.09 4.01
N SER A 245 -32.89 15.02 3.73
CA SER A 245 -33.14 16.26 2.98
C SER A 245 -33.03 16.12 1.47
N ARG A 246 -32.44 15.02 0.98
CA ARG A 246 -32.23 14.80 -0.45
C ARG A 246 -33.51 14.31 -1.10
N ASP A 247 -33.70 14.75 -2.34
CA ASP A 247 -34.73 14.25 -3.23
C ASP A 247 -34.51 12.76 -3.56
N PRO A 248 -35.56 12.04 -4.04
CA PRO A 248 -35.46 10.61 -4.34
C PRO A 248 -34.31 10.21 -5.26
N ASP A 249 -33.96 11.07 -6.21
CA ASP A 249 -32.88 10.88 -7.19
C ASP A 249 -31.48 11.23 -6.66
N SER A 250 -31.39 11.76 -5.44
CA SER A 250 -30.17 12.29 -4.86
C SER A 250 -29.83 11.68 -3.50
N MET A 251 -30.72 10.85 -2.93
CA MET A 251 -30.48 10.19 -1.64
C MET A 251 -29.83 8.81 -1.82
N TRP A 252 -28.60 8.67 -1.34
CA TRP A 252 -27.95 7.36 -1.30
C TRP A 252 -28.52 6.48 -0.19
N LEU A 253 -28.52 5.17 -0.44
CA LEU A 253 -29.21 4.17 0.36
C LEU A 253 -28.29 2.98 0.58
N PRO A 254 -28.55 2.14 1.60
CA PRO A 254 -27.73 0.95 1.87
C PRO A 254 -27.56 0.01 0.67
N ARG A 255 -28.52 -0.03 -0.26
CA ARG A 255 -28.39 -0.78 -1.52
C ARG A 255 -27.25 -0.27 -2.42
N HIS A 256 -27.00 1.04 -2.44
CA HIS A 256 -25.94 1.65 -3.25
C HIS A 256 -24.58 1.36 -2.63
N ALA A 257 -24.47 1.43 -1.29
CA ALA A 257 -23.27 0.98 -0.59
C ALA A 257 -23.03 -0.52 -0.73
N ALA A 258 -24.09 -1.36 -0.75
CA ALA A 258 -23.95 -2.80 -0.97
C ALA A 258 -23.43 -3.13 -2.38
N LEU A 259 -23.75 -2.33 -3.39
CA LEU A 259 -23.17 -2.43 -4.72
C LEU A 259 -21.65 -2.17 -4.68
N LEU A 260 -21.24 -1.07 -4.03
CA LEU A 260 -19.80 -0.77 -3.87
C LEU A 260 -19.08 -1.84 -3.05
N GLN A 261 -19.70 -2.35 -1.99
CA GLN A 261 -19.17 -3.47 -1.20
C GLN A 261 -18.91 -4.70 -2.07
N ALA A 262 -19.82 -5.04 -2.99
CA ALA A 262 -19.63 -6.16 -3.92
C ALA A 262 -18.45 -5.91 -4.87
N HIS A 263 -18.36 -4.71 -5.47
CA HIS A 263 -17.23 -4.36 -6.34
C HIS A 263 -15.89 -4.32 -5.60
N ILE A 264 -15.85 -3.77 -4.39
CA ILE A 264 -14.64 -3.79 -3.56
C ILE A 264 -14.26 -5.22 -3.19
N ALA A 265 -15.22 -6.10 -2.87
CA ALA A 265 -14.92 -7.50 -2.59
C ALA A 265 -14.32 -8.24 -3.80
N GLU A 266 -14.64 -7.83 -5.03
CA GLU A 266 -14.02 -8.35 -6.25
C GLU A 266 -12.63 -7.76 -6.49
N MET A 267 -12.45 -6.46 -6.25
CA MET A 267 -11.20 -5.73 -6.50
C MET A 267 -10.12 -5.95 -5.42
N ALA A 268 -10.54 -6.01 -4.16
CA ALA A 268 -9.72 -6.06 -2.96
C ALA A 268 -10.44 -6.91 -1.88
N PRO A 269 -10.53 -8.25 -2.05
CA PRO A 269 -11.28 -9.15 -1.17
C PRO A 269 -10.84 -9.17 0.29
N GLU A 270 -9.64 -8.64 0.58
CA GLU A 270 -9.12 -8.46 1.93
C GLU A 270 -9.61 -7.19 2.65
N THR A 271 -10.07 -6.17 1.91
CA THR A 271 -10.54 -4.93 2.51
C THR A 271 -11.90 -5.18 3.15
N VAL A 272 -11.97 -5.01 4.46
CA VAL A 272 -13.22 -5.20 5.20
C VAL A 272 -14.13 -4.01 4.96
N VAL A 273 -15.23 -4.22 4.23
CA VAL A 273 -16.22 -3.16 3.99
C VAL A 273 -17.39 -3.31 4.95
N THR A 274 -17.67 -2.25 5.70
CA THR A 274 -18.83 -2.14 6.61
C THR A 274 -19.76 -1.02 6.15
N ILE A 275 -21.07 -1.23 6.26
CA ILE A 275 -22.10 -0.22 5.94
C ILE A 275 -22.83 0.13 7.24
N PRO A 276 -22.40 1.16 7.99
CA PRO A 276 -23.01 1.48 9.27
C PRO A 276 -24.50 1.90 9.15
N ALA A 277 -25.29 1.47 10.12
CA ALA A 277 -26.61 2.00 10.41
C ALA A 277 -26.54 3.13 11.45
N PRO A 278 -27.49 4.07 11.43
CA PRO A 278 -27.61 5.07 12.49
C PRO A 278 -27.75 4.40 13.87
N GLY A 279 -26.84 4.72 14.78
CA GLY A 279 -26.75 4.16 16.13
C GLY A 279 -25.71 3.06 16.29
N ASP A 280 -25.09 2.59 15.21
CA ASP A 280 -24.03 1.59 15.30
C ASP A 280 -22.83 2.11 16.10
N VAL A 281 -22.22 1.20 16.85
CA VAL A 281 -21.04 1.43 17.67
C VAL A 281 -20.01 0.39 17.28
N VAL A 282 -18.82 0.83 16.87
CA VAL A 282 -17.74 -0.03 16.41
C VAL A 282 -16.47 0.27 17.18
N THR A 283 -15.89 -0.76 17.80
CA THR A 283 -14.54 -0.69 18.37
C THR A 283 -13.54 -0.91 17.25
N LEU A 284 -12.64 0.06 17.05
CA LEU A 284 -11.59 -0.02 16.05
C LEU A 284 -10.44 -0.87 16.58
N SER A 285 -10.04 -1.84 15.77
CA SER A 285 -8.85 -2.67 15.95
C SER A 285 -8.20 -2.85 14.60
N ARG A 286 -6.86 -2.95 14.54
CA ARG A 286 -6.13 -3.15 13.28
C ARG A 286 -6.84 -4.22 12.43
N PRO A 287 -7.28 -3.88 11.19
CA PRO A 287 -7.95 -4.83 10.34
C PRO A 287 -7.08 -6.08 10.16
N PHE A 288 -7.70 -7.24 10.19
CA PHE A 288 -6.98 -8.49 9.95
C PHE A 288 -6.63 -8.55 8.47
N THR A 289 -5.36 -8.33 8.13
CA THR A 289 -4.84 -8.68 6.80
C THR A 289 -4.60 -10.18 6.78
N PRO A 290 -5.34 -10.95 5.95
CA PRO A 290 -5.14 -12.39 5.89
C PRO A 290 -3.73 -12.73 5.44
N ASP A 291 -3.07 -13.58 6.21
CA ASP A 291 -1.78 -14.14 5.85
C ASP A 291 -1.98 -15.23 4.80
N ARG A 292 -2.10 -14.81 3.54
CA ARG A 292 -2.38 -15.70 2.40
C ARG A 292 -1.38 -16.83 2.28
N PHE A 293 -0.12 -16.58 2.65
CA PHE A 293 0.91 -17.62 2.68
C PHE A 293 0.66 -18.65 3.77
N ALA A 294 0.25 -18.22 4.98
CA ALA A 294 -0.09 -19.15 6.07
C ALA A 294 -1.30 -20.04 5.76
N GLU A 295 -2.19 -19.59 4.88
CA GLU A 295 -3.35 -20.35 4.40
C GLU A 295 -3.00 -21.46 3.39
N TRP A 296 -1.77 -21.49 2.85
CA TRP A 296 -1.37 -22.49 1.86
C TRP A 296 -1.24 -23.89 2.47
N PRO A 297 -1.47 -24.96 1.68
CA PRO A 297 -1.05 -26.30 2.05
C PRO A 297 0.44 -26.33 2.45
N VAL A 298 0.79 -27.13 3.45
CA VAL A 298 2.17 -27.22 3.98
C VAL A 298 3.19 -27.55 2.88
N ALA A 299 2.81 -28.39 1.90
CA ALA A 299 3.67 -28.72 0.76
C ALA A 299 3.99 -27.49 -0.11
N GLU A 300 3.00 -26.63 -0.37
CA GLU A 300 3.20 -25.40 -1.14
C GLU A 300 4.02 -24.36 -0.37
N GLN A 301 3.79 -24.23 0.94
CA GLN A 301 4.64 -23.39 1.81
C GLN A 301 6.10 -23.86 1.74
N ARG A 302 6.34 -25.17 1.82
CA ARG A 302 7.68 -25.74 1.74
C ARG A 302 8.32 -25.48 0.38
N GLU A 303 7.59 -25.70 -0.71
CA GLU A 303 8.07 -25.41 -2.07
C GLU A 303 8.54 -23.95 -2.22
N PHE A 304 7.75 -23.00 -1.69
CA PHE A 304 8.13 -21.59 -1.70
C PHE A 304 9.36 -21.30 -0.85
N LEU A 305 9.39 -21.79 0.40
CA LEU A 305 10.50 -21.55 1.32
C LEU A 305 11.80 -22.20 0.87
N ASP A 306 11.71 -23.30 0.13
CA ASP A 306 12.83 -23.97 -0.52
C ASP A 306 13.47 -23.15 -1.65
N ASN A 307 12.77 -22.12 -2.14
CA ASN A 307 13.27 -21.15 -3.12
C ASN A 307 13.63 -19.81 -2.47
N LEU A 308 13.39 -19.63 -1.16
CA LEU A 308 13.63 -18.37 -0.46
C LEU A 308 15.01 -18.37 0.21
N GLY A 309 15.80 -17.37 -0.15
CA GLY A 309 17.19 -17.21 0.20
C GLY A 309 17.58 -15.79 0.61
N VAL A 310 18.89 -15.57 0.70
CA VAL A 310 19.47 -14.24 1.01
C VAL A 310 20.58 -13.90 0.02
N ALA A 311 20.72 -12.60 -0.28
CA ALA A 311 21.92 -12.07 -0.91
C ALA A 311 22.98 -11.80 0.16
N ILE A 312 24.22 -12.22 -0.12
CA ILE A 312 25.37 -12.12 0.76
C ILE A 312 26.44 -11.25 0.11
N ARG A 313 26.87 -10.24 0.84
CA ARG A 313 27.99 -9.39 0.43
C ARG A 313 29.32 -10.09 0.63
N LEU A 314 30.10 -10.20 -0.43
CA LEU A 314 31.41 -10.85 -0.41
C LEU A 314 32.44 -10.10 0.44
N GLU A 315 32.22 -8.85 0.82
CA GLU A 315 33.12 -8.15 1.74
C GLU A 315 33.03 -8.68 3.18
N VAL A 316 31.93 -9.34 3.54
CA VAL A 316 31.65 -9.86 4.90
C VAL A 316 31.13 -11.30 4.86
N TRP A 317 31.57 -12.09 3.87
CA TRP A 317 30.97 -13.40 3.55
C TRP A 317 31.03 -14.41 4.69
N CYS A 318 32.12 -14.48 5.45
CA CYS A 318 32.38 -15.55 6.42
C CYS A 318 31.28 -15.69 7.50
N PRO A 319 31.00 -14.66 8.34
CA PRO A 319 29.96 -14.78 9.38
C PRO A 319 28.54 -14.95 8.82
N VAL A 320 28.30 -14.48 7.59
CA VAL A 320 27.00 -14.57 6.91
C VAL A 320 26.80 -15.99 6.36
N LEU A 321 27.82 -16.62 5.77
CA LEU A 321 27.77 -18.02 5.31
C LEU A 321 27.59 -18.98 6.49
N GLU A 322 28.30 -18.78 7.60
CA GLU A 322 28.11 -19.58 8.82
C GLU A 322 26.65 -19.54 9.30
N THR A 323 26.03 -18.36 9.23
CA THR A 323 24.61 -18.21 9.57
C THR A 323 23.72 -18.90 8.53
N ALA A 324 24.01 -18.78 7.24
CA ALA A 324 23.26 -19.47 6.19
C ALA A 324 23.31 -21.00 6.34
N ILE A 325 24.45 -21.57 6.72
CA ILE A 325 24.63 -23.00 7.03
C ILE A 325 23.79 -23.38 8.25
N ARG A 326 23.91 -22.63 9.35
CA ARG A 326 23.17 -22.89 10.60
C ARG A 326 21.66 -22.85 10.39
N GLU A 327 21.17 -21.87 9.63
CA GLU A 327 19.75 -21.67 9.33
C GLU A 327 19.26 -22.49 8.12
N ARG A 328 20.12 -23.34 7.55
CA ARG A 328 19.87 -24.19 6.36
C ARG A 328 19.17 -23.40 5.25
N VAL A 329 19.78 -22.29 4.84
CA VAL A 329 19.23 -21.45 3.78
C VAL A 329 19.39 -22.17 2.44
N PRO A 330 18.32 -22.43 1.67
CA PRO A 330 18.40 -23.26 0.46
C PRO A 330 18.93 -22.49 -0.75
N VAL A 331 18.88 -21.15 -0.72
CA VAL A 331 19.21 -20.31 -1.87
C VAL A 331 20.12 -19.18 -1.41
N LEU A 332 21.24 -18.98 -2.08
CA LEU A 332 22.19 -17.89 -1.79
C LEU A 332 22.54 -17.14 -3.05
N GLU A 333 22.73 -15.84 -2.92
CA GLU A 333 23.39 -15.03 -3.94
C GLU A 333 24.64 -14.36 -3.39
N LEU A 334 25.72 -14.39 -4.17
CA LEU A 334 26.97 -13.70 -3.87
C LEU A 334 26.96 -12.35 -4.58
N ALA A 335 26.99 -11.27 -3.80
CA ALA A 335 27.04 -9.91 -4.30
C ALA A 335 28.39 -9.25 -3.99
N GLY A 336 28.93 -8.53 -4.97
CA GLY A 336 30.20 -7.81 -4.83
C GLY A 336 31.38 -8.49 -5.52
N SER A 337 32.59 -8.01 -5.22
CA SER A 337 33.81 -8.55 -5.83
C SER A 337 34.26 -9.80 -5.09
N LEU A 338 34.82 -10.76 -5.84
CA LEU A 338 35.48 -11.92 -5.24
C LEU A 338 36.58 -11.49 -4.26
N PRO A 339 36.76 -12.23 -3.15
CA PRO A 339 37.80 -11.92 -2.19
C PRO A 339 39.20 -12.18 -2.79
N ALA A 340 40.24 -11.83 -2.04
CA ALA A 340 41.61 -12.04 -2.47
C ALA A 340 41.89 -13.53 -2.76
N ALA A 341 42.89 -13.80 -3.61
CA ALA A 341 43.20 -15.17 -4.04
C ALA A 341 43.48 -16.14 -2.88
N ASP A 342 44.03 -15.62 -1.77
CA ASP A 342 44.33 -16.41 -0.57
C ASP A 342 43.07 -16.82 0.22
N ASP A 343 41.97 -16.08 0.08
CA ASP A 343 40.69 -16.35 0.75
C ASP A 343 39.72 -17.21 -0.09
N LEU A 344 39.98 -17.34 -1.39
CA LEU A 344 39.14 -18.12 -2.31
C LEU A 344 38.97 -19.60 -1.91
N PRO A 345 40.03 -20.32 -1.45
CA PRO A 345 39.87 -21.69 -0.98
C PRO A 345 38.92 -21.81 0.21
N ALA A 346 39.00 -20.88 1.17
CA ALA A 346 38.15 -20.86 2.35
C ALA A 346 36.68 -20.57 1.99
N LEU A 347 36.45 -19.64 1.05
CA LEU A 347 35.10 -19.38 0.52
C LEU A 347 34.53 -20.64 -0.18
N SER A 348 35.35 -21.31 -0.99
CA SER A 348 34.94 -22.54 -1.70
C SER A 348 34.56 -23.67 -0.73
N GLU A 349 35.35 -23.87 0.33
CA GLU A 349 35.05 -24.84 1.39
C GLU A 349 33.75 -24.50 2.12
N ALA A 350 33.57 -23.24 2.53
CA ALA A 350 32.33 -22.80 3.18
C ALA A 350 31.09 -22.94 2.28
N LEU A 351 31.23 -22.71 0.97
CA LEU A 351 30.15 -22.96 0.00
C LEU A 351 29.86 -24.46 -0.14
N ALA A 352 30.87 -25.32 -0.10
CA ALA A 352 30.68 -26.76 -0.09
C ALA A 352 29.95 -27.24 1.17
N ASP A 353 30.30 -26.71 2.34
CA ASP A 353 29.60 -26.97 3.60
C ASP A 353 28.14 -26.51 3.55
N TRP A 354 27.90 -25.33 2.96
CA TRP A 354 26.55 -24.84 2.72
C TRP A 354 25.75 -25.77 1.80
N ARG A 355 26.32 -26.25 0.68
CA ARG A 355 25.69 -27.26 -0.17
C ARG A 355 25.37 -28.53 0.62
N ALA A 356 26.31 -29.04 1.41
CA ALA A 356 26.13 -30.23 2.25
C ALA A 356 25.04 -30.04 3.31
N SER A 357 24.82 -28.82 3.80
CA SER A 357 23.76 -28.48 4.77
C SER A 357 22.35 -28.38 4.17
N GLY A 358 22.22 -28.47 2.85
CA GLY A 358 20.94 -28.36 2.12
C GLY A 358 20.88 -27.20 1.12
N GLY A 359 22.00 -26.54 0.81
CA GLY A 359 22.07 -25.49 -0.21
C GLY A 359 21.72 -26.00 -1.62
N ARG A 360 20.75 -25.36 -2.28
CA ARG A 360 20.15 -25.78 -3.56
C ARG A 360 20.53 -24.90 -4.74
N VAL A 361 20.50 -23.58 -4.58
CA VAL A 361 20.81 -22.63 -5.68
C VAL A 361 21.82 -21.59 -5.23
N LEU A 362 22.93 -21.49 -5.94
CA LEU A 362 23.95 -20.45 -5.78
C LEU A 362 23.91 -19.50 -6.98
N SER A 363 23.62 -18.24 -6.71
CA SER A 363 23.68 -17.14 -7.68
C SER A 363 24.92 -16.28 -7.44
N ALA A 364 25.37 -15.59 -8.49
CA ALA A 364 26.28 -14.45 -8.36
C ALA A 364 25.66 -13.22 -9.01
N HIS A 365 25.62 -12.11 -8.28
CA HIS A 365 25.26 -10.82 -8.81
C HIS A 365 26.47 -10.18 -9.48
N LEU A 366 26.42 -10.06 -10.79
CA LEU A 366 27.55 -9.59 -11.60
C LEU A 366 27.59 -8.06 -11.66
N ALA A 367 28.76 -7.54 -12.01
CA ALA A 367 28.93 -6.12 -12.28
C ALA A 367 28.25 -5.72 -13.60
N ASP A 368 27.89 -4.45 -13.74
CA ASP A 368 27.31 -3.92 -14.98
C ASP A 368 28.19 -4.20 -16.19
N ILE A 369 27.58 -4.69 -17.27
CA ILE A 369 28.23 -4.77 -18.57
C ILE A 369 28.19 -3.36 -19.17
N LEU A 370 29.38 -2.78 -19.32
CA LEU A 370 29.59 -1.52 -20.03
C LEU A 370 29.93 -1.80 -21.50
N PRO A 371 29.56 -0.92 -22.44
CA PRO A 371 29.87 -1.07 -23.86
C PRO A 371 31.35 -0.75 -24.19
N ASP A 372 32.29 -1.37 -23.48
CA ASP A 372 33.75 -1.21 -23.67
C ASP A 372 34.46 -2.57 -23.82
N PRO A 373 35.09 -2.86 -24.98
CA PRO A 373 35.80 -4.11 -25.24
C PRO A 373 36.91 -4.43 -24.22
N GLY A 374 37.60 -3.44 -23.67
CA GLY A 374 38.67 -3.65 -22.69
C GLY A 374 38.15 -4.16 -21.35
N ARG A 375 36.89 -3.86 -21.02
CA ARG A 375 36.22 -4.30 -19.79
C ARG A 375 35.53 -5.65 -19.96
N ALA A 376 35.14 -6.02 -21.18
CA ALA A 376 34.53 -7.31 -21.48
C ALA A 376 35.42 -8.51 -21.09
N ALA A 377 36.73 -8.45 -21.38
CA ALA A 377 37.66 -9.52 -21.00
C ALA A 377 37.77 -9.70 -19.47
N ARG A 378 37.74 -8.60 -18.71
CA ARG A 378 37.75 -8.63 -17.23
C ARG A 378 36.44 -9.20 -16.69
N TYR A 379 35.32 -8.80 -17.28
CA TYR A 379 34.00 -9.35 -16.95
C TYR A 379 33.94 -10.88 -17.18
N GLN A 380 34.38 -11.34 -18.35
CA GLN A 380 34.45 -12.77 -18.67
C GLN A 380 35.40 -13.54 -17.73
N ALA A 381 36.51 -12.93 -17.32
CA ALA A 381 37.40 -13.52 -16.34
C ALA A 381 36.73 -13.68 -14.96
N ALA A 382 35.98 -12.67 -14.50
CA ALA A 382 35.19 -12.77 -13.28
C ALA A 382 34.11 -13.85 -13.38
N CYS A 383 33.41 -13.95 -14.52
CA CYS A 383 32.43 -15.02 -14.77
C CYS A 383 33.06 -16.41 -14.60
N ARG A 384 34.25 -16.64 -15.17
CA ARG A 384 34.99 -17.91 -15.03
C ARG A 384 35.36 -18.23 -13.58
N GLN A 385 35.69 -17.21 -12.78
CA GLN A 385 35.98 -17.40 -11.37
C GLN A 385 34.72 -17.80 -10.58
N PHE A 386 33.57 -17.15 -10.83
CA PHE A 386 32.31 -17.57 -10.23
C PHE A 386 31.88 -18.98 -10.66
N ILE A 387 32.04 -19.33 -11.94
CA ILE A 387 31.80 -20.70 -12.44
C ILE A 387 32.65 -21.72 -11.65
N ALA A 388 33.91 -21.39 -11.35
CA ALA A 388 34.79 -22.25 -10.56
C ALA A 388 34.33 -22.42 -9.09
N LEU A 389 33.52 -21.49 -8.56
CA LEU A 389 32.87 -21.63 -7.25
C LEU A 389 31.57 -22.45 -7.30
N GLY A 390 31.16 -22.94 -8.47
CA GLY A 390 29.96 -23.78 -8.62
C GLY A 390 28.65 -23.01 -8.54
N ILE A 391 28.61 -21.80 -9.11
CA ILE A 391 27.34 -21.07 -9.31
C ILE A 391 26.43 -21.84 -10.27
N ASP A 392 25.13 -21.82 -9.98
CA ASP A 392 24.10 -22.37 -10.86
C ASP A 392 23.53 -21.29 -11.79
N ARG A 393 23.61 -20.04 -11.33
CA ARG A 393 23.01 -18.90 -12.02
C ARG A 393 23.70 -17.58 -11.72
N VAL A 394 23.31 -16.55 -12.46
CA VAL A 394 23.73 -15.17 -12.24
C VAL A 394 22.57 -14.19 -12.31
N THR A 395 22.79 -13.04 -11.69
CA THR A 395 21.99 -11.83 -11.85
C THR A 395 22.83 -10.79 -12.58
N GLN A 396 22.26 -10.23 -13.64
CA GLN A 396 22.92 -9.28 -14.52
C GLN A 396 21.96 -8.14 -14.84
N HIS A 397 22.34 -6.90 -14.55
CA HIS A 397 21.55 -5.76 -14.99
C HIS A 397 21.43 -5.71 -16.52
N VAL A 398 20.34 -5.12 -17.00
CA VAL A 398 20.18 -4.65 -18.39
C VAL A 398 21.38 -3.79 -18.87
N PRO A 399 21.50 -3.53 -20.19
CA PRO A 399 22.55 -2.69 -20.72
C PRO A 399 22.58 -1.31 -20.07
N ASN A 400 23.77 -0.92 -19.60
CA ASN A 400 24.01 0.41 -19.07
C ASN A 400 24.08 1.43 -20.21
N CYS A 401 22.91 1.80 -20.72
CA CYS A 401 22.68 2.76 -21.78
C CYS A 401 21.32 3.44 -21.58
N THR A 402 21.08 4.51 -22.32
CA THR A 402 19.78 5.18 -22.39
C THR A 402 18.82 4.48 -23.35
N VAL A 403 17.53 4.75 -23.21
CA VAL A 403 16.51 4.27 -24.16
C VAL A 403 16.81 4.72 -25.60
N ALA A 404 17.30 5.95 -25.78
CA ALA A 404 17.68 6.47 -27.08
C ALA A 404 18.86 5.72 -27.70
N GLU A 405 19.88 5.40 -26.89
CA GLU A 405 21.05 4.63 -27.35
C GLU A 405 20.65 3.21 -27.71
N TYR A 406 19.82 2.55 -26.89
CA TYR A 406 19.31 1.22 -27.22
C TYR A 406 18.50 1.22 -28.51
N ALA A 407 17.60 2.19 -28.68
CA ALA A 407 16.77 2.30 -29.87
C ALA A 407 17.56 2.63 -31.15
N ALA A 408 18.75 3.23 -31.02
CA ALA A 408 19.58 3.59 -32.16
C ALA A 408 20.25 2.37 -32.82
N ASP A 409 20.70 1.39 -32.01
CA ASP A 409 21.35 0.17 -32.50
C ASP A 409 21.18 -1.01 -31.52
N PRO A 410 19.98 -1.61 -31.45
CA PRO A 410 19.69 -2.68 -30.51
C PRO A 410 20.47 -3.96 -30.81
N GLU A 411 20.72 -4.25 -32.09
CA GLU A 411 21.45 -5.46 -32.51
C GLU A 411 22.90 -5.43 -32.04
N HIS A 412 23.57 -4.29 -32.16
CA HIS A 412 24.95 -4.14 -31.67
C HIS A 412 25.05 -4.32 -30.16
N ILE A 413 24.13 -3.76 -29.38
CA ILE A 413 24.12 -3.90 -27.92
C ILE A 413 23.89 -5.36 -27.51
N VAL A 414 22.95 -6.04 -28.19
CA VAL A 414 22.67 -7.47 -27.97
C VAL A 414 23.91 -8.32 -28.30
N GLU A 415 24.61 -8.04 -29.40
CA GLU A 415 25.86 -8.73 -29.75
C GLU A 415 26.95 -8.54 -28.69
N LEU A 416 27.13 -7.32 -28.19
CA LEU A 416 28.12 -7.03 -27.14
C LEU A 416 27.81 -7.80 -25.85
N PHE A 417 26.55 -7.80 -25.43
CA PHE A 417 26.09 -8.55 -24.26
C PHE A 417 26.27 -10.06 -24.44
N ALA A 418 25.86 -10.60 -25.59
CA ALA A 418 26.01 -12.03 -25.91
C ALA A 418 27.48 -12.48 -25.82
N LYS A 419 28.41 -11.68 -26.37
CA LYS A 419 29.85 -11.93 -26.25
C LYS A 419 30.33 -11.88 -24.80
N ALA A 420 29.90 -10.89 -24.02
CA ALA A 420 30.27 -10.80 -22.61
C ALA A 420 29.81 -12.03 -21.79
N LEU A 421 28.62 -12.55 -22.10
CA LEU A 421 27.99 -13.68 -21.41
C LEU A 421 28.47 -15.06 -21.89
N GLU A 422 29.28 -15.14 -22.96
CA GLU A 422 29.75 -16.40 -23.56
C GLU A 422 30.27 -17.44 -22.55
N PRO A 423 31.09 -17.09 -21.52
CA PRO A 423 31.56 -18.07 -20.56
C PRO A 423 30.42 -18.73 -19.76
N LEU A 424 29.37 -17.97 -19.43
CA LEU A 424 28.21 -18.45 -18.67
C LEU A 424 27.33 -19.35 -19.52
N ILE A 425 27.09 -18.94 -20.77
CA ILE A 425 26.34 -19.70 -21.77
C ILE A 425 27.04 -21.05 -22.02
N GLY A 426 28.35 -21.04 -22.26
CA GLY A 426 29.14 -22.25 -22.49
C GLY A 426 29.18 -23.19 -21.29
N ALA A 427 29.01 -22.68 -20.07
CA ALA A 427 28.93 -23.45 -18.85
C ALA A 427 27.50 -23.93 -18.49
N GLY A 428 26.48 -23.52 -19.25
CA GLY A 428 25.08 -23.88 -18.95
C GLY A 428 24.52 -23.19 -17.71
N VAL A 429 25.09 -22.04 -17.31
CA VAL A 429 24.63 -21.24 -16.16
C VAL A 429 23.37 -20.48 -16.54
N ALA A 430 22.36 -20.45 -15.65
CA ALA A 430 21.16 -19.65 -15.89
C ALA A 430 21.45 -18.15 -15.70
N ILE A 431 20.94 -17.30 -16.59
CA ILE A 431 21.24 -15.86 -16.61
C ILE A 431 19.93 -15.10 -16.41
N GLY A 432 19.79 -14.38 -15.29
CA GLY A 432 18.66 -13.50 -15.04
C GLY A 432 19.01 -12.06 -15.34
N ILE A 433 18.30 -11.43 -16.28
CA ILE A 433 18.46 -10.01 -16.61
C ILE A 433 17.55 -9.16 -15.73
N GLU A 434 18.11 -8.25 -14.96
CA GLU A 434 17.40 -7.53 -13.90
C GLU A 434 16.85 -6.16 -14.34
N ASN A 435 15.62 -5.84 -13.92
CA ASN A 435 15.05 -4.51 -14.08
C ASN A 435 15.65 -3.49 -13.11
N MET A 436 15.78 -2.25 -13.56
CA MET A 436 16.49 -1.20 -12.83
C MET A 436 15.56 -0.28 -12.06
N HIS A 437 16.11 0.38 -11.04
CA HIS A 437 15.42 1.44 -10.32
C HIS A 437 15.80 2.84 -10.84
N MET A 438 14.91 3.80 -10.64
CA MET A 438 15.16 5.22 -10.85
C MET A 438 15.92 5.81 -9.65
N GLY A 439 16.74 6.82 -9.90
CA GLY A 439 17.40 7.63 -8.88
C GLY A 439 16.89 9.08 -8.92
N ALA A 440 17.18 9.85 -7.87
CA ALA A 440 16.71 11.24 -7.69
C ALA A 440 16.93 12.19 -8.88
N ARG A 441 17.93 11.90 -9.73
CA ARG A 441 18.29 12.73 -10.90
C ARG A 441 18.17 11.99 -12.23
N THR A 442 17.41 10.91 -12.26
CA THR A 442 17.17 10.15 -13.50
C THR A 442 16.54 11.08 -14.55
N PRO A 443 17.15 11.22 -15.74
CA PRO A 443 16.56 11.99 -16.85
C PRO A 443 15.20 11.43 -17.25
N THR A 444 14.36 12.26 -17.86
CA THR A 444 13.05 11.84 -18.40
C THR A 444 13.12 11.54 -19.89
N GLY A 445 12.03 10.98 -20.44
CA GLY A 445 11.93 10.69 -21.88
C GLY A 445 12.93 9.63 -22.33
N SER A 446 13.44 9.74 -23.55
CA SER A 446 14.37 8.75 -24.14
C SER A 446 15.81 8.83 -23.62
N GLN A 447 16.14 9.86 -22.85
CA GLN A 447 17.47 10.03 -22.24
C GLN A 447 17.60 9.32 -20.90
N ARG A 448 16.52 8.71 -20.41
CA ARG A 448 16.55 7.91 -19.18
C ARG A 448 17.31 6.59 -19.41
N PRO A 449 17.86 5.97 -18.36
CA PRO A 449 18.39 4.61 -18.43
C PRO A 449 17.34 3.60 -18.91
N TYR A 450 17.81 2.58 -19.61
CA TYR A 450 17.00 1.47 -20.10
C TYR A 450 16.61 0.50 -18.97
N GLY A 451 15.48 -0.19 -19.10
CA GLY A 451 15.07 -1.29 -18.22
C GLY A 451 14.22 -0.88 -17.02
N PHE A 452 13.40 0.16 -17.16
CA PHE A 452 12.43 0.57 -16.13
C PHE A 452 11.03 0.01 -16.37
N THR A 453 10.75 -0.56 -17.54
CA THR A 453 9.43 -1.12 -17.88
C THR A 453 9.52 -2.62 -18.21
N PRO A 454 8.41 -3.38 -18.03
CA PRO A 454 8.38 -4.80 -18.34
C PRO A 454 8.77 -5.10 -19.79
N GLU A 455 8.30 -4.28 -20.72
CA GLU A 455 8.52 -4.44 -22.16
C GLU A 455 10.01 -4.28 -22.50
N GLU A 456 10.69 -3.29 -21.92
CA GLU A 456 12.13 -3.09 -22.13
C GLU A 456 12.95 -4.31 -21.71
N CYS A 457 12.69 -4.80 -20.49
CA CYS A 457 13.41 -5.97 -19.99
C CYS A 457 13.10 -7.23 -20.79
N ARG A 458 11.82 -7.44 -21.14
CA ARG A 458 11.38 -8.61 -21.90
C ARG A 458 11.93 -8.61 -23.32
N ASP A 459 11.80 -7.51 -24.05
CA ASP A 459 12.26 -7.39 -25.43
C ASP A 459 13.76 -7.66 -25.52
N PHE A 460 14.52 -7.15 -24.55
CA PHE A 460 15.95 -7.38 -24.47
C PHE A 460 16.30 -8.85 -24.19
N VAL A 461 15.63 -9.50 -23.22
CA VAL A 461 15.81 -10.93 -22.92
C VAL A 461 15.48 -11.79 -24.15
N GLU A 462 14.37 -11.52 -24.83
CA GLU A 462 13.96 -12.27 -26.02
C GLU A 462 14.93 -12.03 -27.20
N ALA A 463 15.48 -10.83 -27.35
CA ALA A 463 16.52 -10.54 -28.33
C ALA A 463 17.81 -11.32 -28.05
N LEU A 464 18.26 -11.36 -26.79
CA LEU A 464 19.43 -12.14 -26.38
C LEU A 464 19.24 -13.64 -26.60
N ARG A 465 18.08 -14.20 -26.22
CA ARG A 465 17.73 -15.61 -26.49
C ARG A 465 17.79 -15.92 -27.98
N ARG A 466 17.17 -15.08 -28.81
CA ARG A 466 17.18 -15.26 -30.27
C ARG A 466 18.58 -15.19 -30.87
N TYR A 467 19.40 -14.25 -30.41
CA TYR A 467 20.76 -14.08 -30.92
C TYR A 467 21.69 -15.23 -30.52
N THR A 468 21.60 -15.67 -29.27
CA THR A 468 22.50 -16.71 -28.71
C THR A 468 22.01 -18.14 -28.93
N GLY A 469 20.71 -18.34 -29.12
CA GLY A 469 20.07 -19.65 -29.11
C GLY A 469 20.04 -20.31 -27.72
N TYR A 470 20.26 -19.55 -26.64
CA TYR A 470 20.37 -20.08 -25.29
C TYR A 470 19.12 -19.81 -24.45
N ASP A 471 18.38 -20.87 -24.12
CA ASP A 471 17.13 -20.79 -23.36
C ASP A 471 17.31 -20.42 -21.88
N GLY A 472 18.54 -20.55 -21.34
CA GLY A 472 18.85 -20.26 -19.94
C GLY A 472 18.82 -18.76 -19.57
N ILE A 473 18.63 -17.86 -20.53
CA ILE A 473 18.48 -16.41 -20.30
C ILE A 473 17.03 -16.12 -19.92
N GLY A 474 16.76 -15.33 -18.88
CA GLY A 474 15.42 -14.97 -18.43
C GLY A 474 15.40 -13.62 -17.74
N LEU A 475 14.25 -13.26 -17.18
CA LEU A 475 14.05 -12.05 -16.39
C LEU A 475 14.40 -12.33 -14.91
N HIS A 476 15.31 -11.54 -14.35
CA HIS A 476 15.43 -11.41 -12.91
C HIS A 476 14.52 -10.26 -12.46
N PHE A 477 13.44 -10.57 -11.76
CA PHE A 477 12.50 -9.53 -11.33
C PHE A 477 12.87 -8.96 -9.97
N ASP A 478 13.33 -7.72 -9.92
CA ASP A 478 13.40 -6.96 -8.68
C ASP A 478 12.09 -6.22 -8.43
N ILE A 479 11.36 -6.69 -7.42
CA ILE A 479 10.05 -6.15 -7.05
C ILE A 479 10.13 -4.74 -6.46
N GLY A 480 11.20 -4.42 -5.73
CA GLY A 480 11.34 -3.14 -5.06
C GLY A 480 11.77 -2.03 -6.03
N HIS A 481 12.62 -2.35 -7.00
CA HIS A 481 12.91 -1.48 -8.15
C HIS A 481 11.63 -1.15 -8.91
N ALA A 482 10.88 -2.18 -9.32
CA ALA A 482 9.64 -1.98 -10.07
C ALA A 482 8.60 -1.16 -9.28
N SER A 483 8.54 -1.35 -7.96
CA SER A 483 7.57 -0.67 -7.09
C SER A 483 7.97 0.76 -6.70
N SER A 484 9.20 1.19 -6.98
CA SER A 484 9.68 2.54 -6.64
C SER A 484 9.77 3.48 -7.86
N ASN A 485 9.67 2.95 -9.08
CA ASN A 485 9.84 3.68 -10.34
C ASN A 485 8.62 4.53 -10.76
N TYR A 486 8.18 5.50 -9.97
CA TYR A 486 7.17 6.46 -10.47
C TYR A 486 7.73 7.29 -11.65
N PRO A 487 6.99 7.52 -12.75
CA PRO A 487 5.57 7.22 -12.96
C PRO A 487 5.27 5.82 -13.51
N PHE A 488 6.27 4.99 -13.79
CA PHE A 488 6.09 3.65 -14.37
C PHE A 488 5.38 2.66 -13.44
N THR A 489 5.41 2.91 -12.13
CA THR A 489 4.66 2.12 -11.12
C THR A 489 3.14 2.18 -11.30
N GLU A 490 2.60 3.26 -11.88
CA GLU A 490 1.16 3.40 -12.12
C GLU A 490 0.65 2.47 -13.24
N PRO A 491 1.21 2.50 -14.48
CA PRO A 491 0.81 1.58 -15.53
C PRO A 491 1.36 0.15 -15.34
N TYR A 492 2.49 -0.01 -14.62
CA TYR A 492 3.17 -1.30 -14.45
C TYR A 492 3.39 -1.63 -12.96
N PRO A 493 2.30 -1.88 -12.20
CA PRO A 493 2.44 -2.31 -10.81
C PRO A 493 3.02 -3.74 -10.74
N ALA A 494 3.42 -4.18 -9.55
CA ALA A 494 4.12 -5.46 -9.37
C ALA A 494 3.33 -6.68 -9.90
N GLU A 495 2.01 -6.66 -9.78
CA GLU A 495 1.10 -7.67 -10.34
C GLU A 495 1.28 -7.78 -11.86
N PHE A 496 1.43 -6.64 -12.53
CA PHE A 496 1.63 -6.58 -13.98
C PHE A 496 2.97 -7.19 -14.36
N TRP A 497 4.05 -6.84 -13.66
CA TRP A 497 5.37 -7.45 -13.88
C TRP A 497 5.35 -8.97 -13.70
N LEU A 498 4.69 -9.47 -12.66
CA LEU A 498 4.59 -10.90 -12.38
C LEU A 498 3.78 -11.64 -13.46
N ALA A 499 2.67 -11.04 -13.90
CA ALA A 499 1.83 -11.63 -14.94
C ALA A 499 2.49 -11.56 -16.33
N HIS A 500 3.14 -10.44 -16.65
CA HIS A 500 3.79 -10.20 -17.93
C HIS A 500 5.12 -10.95 -18.06
N GLY A 501 5.88 -11.04 -16.97
CA GLY A 501 7.12 -11.81 -16.89
C GLY A 501 6.85 -13.31 -16.90
N GLY A 502 5.85 -13.79 -16.15
CA GLY A 502 5.42 -15.19 -16.17
C GLY A 502 6.56 -16.19 -16.06
N ASP A 503 6.60 -17.15 -16.97
CA ASP A 503 7.61 -18.21 -17.06
C ASP A 503 9.00 -17.72 -17.50
N LEU A 504 9.09 -16.48 -18.01
CA LEU A 504 10.38 -15.84 -18.29
C LEU A 504 11.11 -15.46 -17.01
N ILE A 505 10.41 -15.28 -15.89
CA ILE A 505 11.02 -14.97 -14.60
C ILE A 505 11.82 -16.18 -14.11
N ASN A 506 13.14 -16.05 -14.10
CA ASN A 506 14.07 -17.07 -13.62
C ASN A 506 14.83 -16.66 -12.34
N GLY A 507 14.54 -15.48 -11.81
CA GLY A 507 15.04 -14.99 -10.51
C GLY A 507 14.22 -13.86 -9.95
N VAL A 508 14.30 -13.67 -8.63
CA VAL A 508 13.65 -12.55 -7.96
C VAL A 508 14.55 -11.95 -6.89
N HIS A 509 14.67 -10.63 -6.89
CA HIS A 509 15.12 -9.86 -5.73
C HIS A 509 13.90 -9.37 -4.96
N LEU A 510 13.94 -9.61 -3.64
CA LEU A 510 12.87 -9.26 -2.74
C LEU A 510 13.38 -8.32 -1.66
N HIS A 511 12.87 -7.10 -1.67
CA HIS A 511 13.06 -6.13 -0.61
C HIS A 511 11.88 -5.16 -0.55
N GLN A 512 11.81 -4.39 0.53
CA GLN A 512 10.83 -3.32 0.70
C GLN A 512 11.46 -1.94 0.45
N CYS A 513 10.62 -0.91 0.40
CA CYS A 513 10.99 0.48 0.32
C CYS A 513 10.53 1.21 1.59
N ALA A 514 11.15 2.33 1.91
CA ALA A 514 10.80 3.14 3.08
C ALA A 514 9.33 3.62 3.07
N ALA A 515 8.80 3.89 1.89
CA ALA A 515 7.43 4.35 1.66
C ALA A 515 6.99 4.02 0.22
N PRO A 516 5.69 4.11 -0.10
CA PRO A 516 5.23 4.14 -1.49
C PRO A 516 5.84 5.33 -2.25
N PRO A 517 6.04 5.22 -3.58
CA PRO A 517 6.56 6.32 -4.38
C PRO A 517 5.54 7.46 -4.44
N ALA A 518 6.01 8.70 -4.31
CA ALA A 518 5.21 9.91 -4.43
C ALA A 518 5.37 10.53 -5.83
N ARG A 519 4.37 11.31 -6.28
CA ARG A 519 4.41 12.01 -7.57
C ARG A 519 5.43 13.16 -7.61
N VAL A 520 5.76 13.69 -6.44
CA VAL A 520 6.69 14.80 -6.21
C VAL A 520 7.60 14.40 -5.05
N GLY A 521 8.89 14.74 -5.14
CA GLY A 521 9.90 14.36 -4.14
C GLY A 521 10.92 13.35 -4.65
N ASP A 522 11.82 12.93 -3.77
CA ASP A 522 12.85 11.94 -4.08
C ASP A 522 12.24 10.52 -4.16
N TYR A 523 12.83 9.67 -5.00
CA TYR A 523 12.44 8.27 -5.10
C TYR A 523 12.61 7.57 -3.75
N PRO A 524 11.62 6.76 -3.32
CA PRO A 524 11.69 6.12 -2.02
C PRO A 524 12.89 5.17 -1.98
N GLU A 525 13.63 5.21 -0.88
CA GLU A 525 14.80 4.34 -0.73
C GLU A 525 14.38 2.86 -0.75
N GLY A 526 15.01 2.08 -1.63
CA GLY A 526 14.86 0.62 -1.72
C GLY A 526 15.77 -0.15 -0.75
N HIS A 527 15.79 -1.47 -0.89
CA HIS A 527 16.53 -2.42 -0.06
C HIS A 527 16.22 -2.37 1.44
N HIS A 528 15.01 -1.94 1.83
CA HIS A 528 14.55 -2.01 3.22
C HIS A 528 14.14 -3.43 3.61
N HIS A 529 14.28 -3.74 4.91
CA HIS A 529 13.82 -5.00 5.48
C HIS A 529 12.35 -5.31 5.17
N VAL A 530 12.08 -6.58 4.90
CA VAL A 530 10.72 -7.10 4.84
C VAL A 530 10.15 -7.08 6.25
N THR A 531 9.08 -6.32 6.44
CA THR A 531 8.40 -6.11 7.74
C THR A 531 7.58 -7.33 8.17
N GLY A 532 7.16 -8.17 7.23
CA GLY A 532 6.41 -9.40 7.47
C GLY A 532 5.72 -9.92 6.21
N ARG A 533 4.83 -10.90 6.36
CA ARG A 533 4.06 -11.48 5.24
C ARG A 533 2.84 -10.63 4.83
N THR A 534 2.38 -9.73 5.69
CA THR A 534 1.11 -9.01 5.52
C THR A 534 1.23 -7.50 5.65
N GLY A 535 2.43 -6.94 5.44
CA GLY A 535 2.68 -5.52 5.62
C GLY A 535 3.92 -5.01 4.90
N GLY A 536 4.12 -3.69 4.99
CA GLY A 536 5.17 -2.94 4.31
C GLY A 536 4.89 -2.68 2.83
N TYR A 537 5.82 -2.01 2.16
CA TYR A 537 5.71 -1.66 0.75
C TYR A 537 6.97 -2.09 -0.02
N PRO A 538 6.88 -2.69 -1.23
CA PRO A 538 5.64 -3.14 -1.82
C PRO A 538 4.99 -4.26 -1.02
N ASP A 539 3.70 -4.45 -1.29
CA ASP A 539 2.92 -5.53 -0.72
C ASP A 539 3.35 -6.86 -1.35
N LEU A 540 3.42 -7.93 -0.56
CA LEU A 540 3.83 -9.26 -1.02
C LEU A 540 2.65 -10.14 -1.47
N ARG A 541 1.41 -9.70 -1.30
CA ARG A 541 0.22 -10.45 -1.75
C ARG A 541 0.22 -10.75 -3.26
N PRO A 542 0.57 -9.81 -4.16
CA PRO A 542 0.75 -10.09 -5.59
C PRO A 542 1.74 -11.22 -5.86
N PHE A 543 2.84 -11.17 -5.11
CA PHE A 543 3.93 -12.13 -5.21
C PHE A 543 3.49 -13.54 -4.80
N TYR A 544 2.78 -13.65 -3.67
CA TYR A 544 2.16 -14.89 -3.23
C TYR A 544 1.09 -15.39 -4.22
N ALA A 545 0.23 -14.51 -4.73
CA ALA A 545 -0.80 -14.88 -5.69
C ALA A 545 -0.19 -15.44 -6.98
N ALA A 546 0.85 -14.79 -7.52
CA ALA A 546 1.58 -15.26 -8.70
C ALA A 546 2.25 -16.62 -8.46
N TRP A 547 2.87 -16.83 -7.28
CA TRP A 547 3.39 -18.14 -6.91
C TRP A 547 2.28 -19.19 -6.84
N LYS A 548 1.17 -18.92 -6.17
CA LYS A 548 0.05 -19.88 -6.06
C LYS A 548 -0.55 -20.22 -7.42
N ALA A 549 -0.65 -19.24 -8.30
CA ALA A 549 -1.13 -19.42 -9.68
C ALA A 549 -0.12 -20.14 -10.60
N ARG A 550 1.09 -20.47 -10.09
CA ARG A 550 2.20 -21.03 -10.87
C ARG A 550 2.63 -20.14 -12.04
N ALA A 551 2.48 -18.83 -11.90
CA ALA A 551 2.93 -17.87 -12.90
C ALA A 551 4.46 -17.90 -13.06
N PHE A 552 5.20 -18.10 -11.96
CA PHE A 552 6.65 -18.28 -11.98
C PHE A 552 7.11 -19.28 -10.90
N ARG A 553 8.30 -19.87 -11.09
CA ARG A 553 9.01 -20.71 -10.11
C ARG A 553 10.50 -20.44 -10.17
N ALA A 554 10.92 -19.43 -9.42
CA ALA A 554 12.30 -18.94 -9.44
C ALA A 554 12.89 -18.86 -8.03
N PRO A 555 14.23 -18.93 -7.90
CA PRO A 555 14.92 -18.58 -6.67
C PRO A 555 14.69 -17.11 -6.29
N ILE A 556 14.48 -16.86 -5.01
CA ILE A 556 14.12 -15.56 -4.44
C ILE A 556 15.22 -15.16 -3.46
N PHE A 557 15.86 -14.01 -3.68
CA PHE A 557 16.93 -13.52 -2.84
C PHE A 557 16.46 -12.29 -2.06
N LEU A 558 16.57 -12.35 -0.74
CA LEU A 558 16.38 -11.18 0.10
C LEU A 558 17.58 -10.26 -0.04
N GLU A 559 17.40 -9.17 -0.78
CA GLU A 559 18.42 -8.17 -1.05
C GLU A 559 18.19 -6.90 -0.23
N VAL A 560 18.45 -7.00 1.07
CA VAL A 560 18.20 -5.92 2.03
C VAL A 560 19.51 -5.32 2.53
N ARG A 561 19.55 -3.99 2.63
CA ARG A 561 20.72 -3.19 3.00
C ARG A 561 20.38 -2.06 3.96
N ARG A 562 19.09 -1.78 4.17
CA ARG A 562 18.60 -0.63 4.93
C ARG A 562 17.56 -1.02 5.98
N GLY A 563 17.53 -0.23 7.05
CA GLY A 563 16.61 -0.36 8.17
C GLY A 563 17.36 -0.55 9.49
N PRO A 564 16.65 -0.88 10.58
CA PRO A 564 17.25 -0.99 11.91
C PRO A 564 18.11 -2.25 12.10
N GLU A 565 18.15 -3.15 11.11
CA GLU A 565 18.77 -4.47 11.20
C GLU A 565 19.97 -4.55 10.26
N GLN A 566 20.93 -5.45 10.56
CA GLN A 566 22.26 -5.42 9.95
C GLN A 566 22.42 -6.30 8.70
N ASP A 567 21.56 -7.31 8.52
CA ASP A 567 21.66 -8.32 7.46
C ASP A 567 20.27 -8.88 7.06
N SER A 568 20.22 -9.75 6.05
CA SER A 568 18.97 -10.28 5.50
C SER A 568 18.24 -11.33 6.37
N PHE A 569 18.87 -11.88 7.41
CA PHE A 569 18.31 -13.00 8.17
C PHE A 569 17.04 -12.66 8.98
N PRO A 570 16.90 -11.47 9.60
CA PRO A 570 15.64 -11.06 10.20
C PRO A 570 14.46 -11.05 9.23
N SER A 571 14.66 -10.54 8.00
CA SER A 571 13.65 -10.60 6.94
C SER A 571 13.28 -12.06 6.61
N LEU A 572 14.29 -12.93 6.49
CA LEU A 572 14.09 -14.36 6.23
C LEU A 572 13.30 -15.03 7.36
N ALA A 573 13.64 -14.74 8.62
CA ALA A 573 12.98 -15.29 9.78
C ALA A 573 11.50 -14.88 9.85
N ARG A 574 11.17 -13.62 9.52
CA ARG A 574 9.78 -13.16 9.45
C ARG A 574 8.97 -13.88 8.37
N LEU A 575 9.57 -14.12 7.21
CA LEU A 575 8.90 -14.82 6.12
C LEU A 575 8.73 -16.32 6.39
N ARG A 576 9.67 -16.93 7.13
CA ARG A 576 9.58 -18.33 7.60
C ARG A 576 8.67 -18.52 8.81
N ALA A 577 8.39 -17.46 9.57
CA ALA A 577 7.66 -17.55 10.84
C ALA A 577 6.28 -18.20 10.66
N GLY A 578 5.95 -19.16 11.52
CA GLY A 578 4.64 -19.84 11.50
C GLY A 578 4.43 -20.82 10.35
N ALA A 579 5.37 -20.98 9.41
CA ALA A 579 5.31 -22.05 8.42
C ALA A 579 5.48 -23.41 9.12
N GLY A 580 4.56 -24.34 8.87
CA GLY A 580 4.61 -25.69 9.45
C GLY A 580 4.22 -25.82 10.93
N LYS A 581 3.69 -24.77 11.59
CA LYS A 581 3.09 -24.90 12.94
C LYS A 581 1.59 -25.21 12.86
N PHE A 582 1.27 -26.41 12.38
CA PHE A 582 0.05 -27.11 12.79
C PHE A 582 0.44 -28.53 13.24
N ARG A 583 0.14 -28.81 14.52
CA ARG A 583 0.37 -30.02 15.33
C ARG A 583 1.81 -30.26 15.82
N SER A 584 2.05 -29.78 17.04
CA SER A 584 2.95 -30.41 18.00
C SER A 584 2.45 -31.82 18.35
N SER A 585 2.68 -32.81 17.49
CA SER A 585 2.62 -34.24 17.91
C SER A 585 3.25 -35.25 16.93
N GLU A 586 3.99 -34.85 15.90
CA GLU A 586 4.68 -35.83 15.04
C GLU A 586 6.17 -35.52 14.97
N VAL A 587 6.92 -36.33 15.73
CA VAL A 587 8.35 -36.55 15.57
C VAL A 587 8.56 -37.08 14.16
N TRP A 588 9.30 -36.36 13.34
CA TRP A 588 9.87 -36.91 12.13
C TRP A 588 11.35 -37.19 12.40
N GLU A 589 11.65 -38.46 12.71
CA GLU A 589 12.99 -39.02 12.54
C GLU A 589 13.25 -39.11 11.02
N PHE A 590 14.34 -38.52 10.55
CA PHE A 590 15.59 -39.23 10.19
C PHE A 590 16.75 -38.24 10.12
#